data_AF-A0A015YCK2-F1
#
_entry.id   AF-A0A015YCK2-F1
#
_cell.length_a   1.000
_cell.length_b   1.000
_cell.length_c   1.000
_cell.angle_alpha   90.00
_cell.angle_beta   90.00
_cell.angle_gamma   90.00
#
_symmetry.space_group_name_H-M   'P 1'
#
loop_
_entity.id
_entity.type
_entity.pdbx_description
1 polymer ?
#
loop_
_entity_poly.entity_id
_entity_poly.type
_entity_poly.pdbx_seq_one_letter_code
_entity_poly.pdbx_strand_id
1 'polypeptide(L)'
;MVPFLFQGQYYDRETGLAYNRFRYYSPKMGMYVSQDPIGLAGRILNLYGYVDDTNAWSDIFGLIKFETNDPDLFPVTGNQQNTVTIKMQGSRGRDFTAAYKEAGISRKSATGYTWHHNDDFNPITGTCTMVLVRTEGRHKYESHTGAVKQFQDLMGHKYDTRAAVVESQSQGWLMGRKPSEKKNSYQKTS
;
A
#
# COMPACT_ATOMS: atom_id res chain seq x y z
N MET A 1 -27.70 -25.71 -13.91
CA MET A 1 -26.81 -25.52 -12.73
C MET A 1 -26.12 -24.19 -12.90
N VAL A 2 -26.26 -23.30 -11.93
CA VAL A 2 -25.74 -21.92 -12.00
C VAL A 2 -24.21 -21.98 -11.87
N PRO A 3 -23.42 -21.43 -12.83
CA PRO A 3 -21.96 -21.57 -12.85
C PRO A 3 -21.22 -20.62 -11.90
N PHE A 4 -21.95 -19.94 -11.02
CA PHE A 4 -21.43 -18.93 -10.10
C PHE A 4 -21.44 -19.48 -8.68
N LEU A 5 -20.27 -19.45 -8.03
CA LEU A 5 -20.16 -19.65 -6.59
C LEU A 5 -20.36 -18.33 -5.85
N PHE A 6 -20.36 -18.41 -4.52
CA PHE A 6 -20.46 -17.24 -3.65
C PHE A 6 -19.41 -16.19 -4.04
N GLN A 7 -19.82 -14.92 -4.13
CA GLN A 7 -18.98 -13.77 -4.53
C GLN A 7 -18.51 -13.72 -6.01
N GLY A 8 -19.14 -14.47 -6.92
CA GLY A 8 -18.94 -14.29 -8.37
C GLY A 8 -17.80 -15.11 -8.99
N GLN A 9 -17.31 -16.12 -8.28
CA GLN A 9 -16.31 -17.06 -8.80
C GLN A 9 -16.94 -17.94 -9.88
N TYR A 10 -16.20 -18.21 -10.96
CA TYR A 10 -16.66 -19.13 -12.01
C TYR A 10 -16.25 -20.55 -11.66
N TYR A 11 -17.23 -21.43 -11.45
CA TYR A 11 -16.96 -22.84 -11.16
C TYR A 11 -16.77 -23.62 -12.45
N ASP A 12 -15.56 -24.14 -12.64
CA ASP A 12 -15.25 -25.07 -13.69
C ASP A 12 -15.57 -26.50 -13.24
N ARG A 13 -16.57 -27.10 -13.90
CA ARG A 13 -17.06 -28.45 -13.57
C ARG A 13 -16.15 -29.56 -14.05
N GLU A 14 -15.31 -29.32 -15.05
CA GLU A 14 -14.40 -30.35 -15.56
C GLU A 14 -13.24 -30.57 -14.60
N THR A 15 -12.76 -29.49 -13.97
CA THR A 15 -11.64 -29.54 -13.02
C THR A 15 -12.06 -29.55 -11.55
N GLY A 16 -13.29 -29.12 -11.25
CA GLY A 16 -13.77 -28.96 -9.87
C GLY A 16 -13.16 -27.75 -9.14
N LEU A 17 -12.60 -26.79 -9.88
CA LEU A 17 -11.95 -25.59 -9.36
C LEU A 17 -12.82 -24.35 -9.58
N ALA A 18 -12.64 -23.36 -8.72
CA ALA A 18 -13.26 -22.05 -8.82
C ALA A 18 -12.24 -21.02 -9.32
N TYR A 19 -12.55 -20.32 -10.41
CA TYR A 19 -11.68 -19.31 -10.98
C TYR A 19 -11.92 -17.95 -10.32
N ASN A 20 -10.89 -17.44 -9.65
CA ASN A 20 -10.79 -16.10 -9.04
C ASN A 20 -9.76 -15.26 -9.82
N ARG A 21 -10.12 -14.89 -11.06
CA ARG A 21 -9.41 -14.00 -11.99
C ARG A 21 -7.91 -14.29 -12.21
N PHE A 22 -7.07 -14.19 -11.20
CA PHE A 22 -5.64 -14.47 -11.28
C PHE A 22 -5.25 -15.83 -10.68
N ARG A 23 -6.16 -16.51 -9.96
CA ARG A 23 -5.89 -17.82 -9.34
C ARG A 23 -7.07 -18.79 -9.42
N TYR A 24 -6.75 -20.08 -9.37
CA TYR A 24 -7.73 -21.15 -9.22
C TYR A 24 -7.81 -21.60 -7.75
N TYR A 25 -9.00 -21.53 -7.17
CA TYR A 25 -9.32 -21.97 -5.83
C TYR A 25 -9.91 -23.38 -5.86
N SER A 26 -9.51 -24.24 -4.91
CA SER A 26 -10.07 -25.58 -4.73
C SER A 26 -11.06 -25.55 -3.56
N PRO A 27 -12.39 -25.60 -3.80
CA PRO A 27 -13.37 -25.65 -2.72
C PRO A 27 -13.22 -26.90 -1.84
N LYS A 28 -12.73 -28.01 -2.43
CA LYS A 28 -12.50 -29.27 -1.72
C LYS A 28 -11.34 -29.17 -0.72
N MET A 29 -10.32 -28.39 -1.03
CA MET A 29 -9.12 -28.24 -0.20
C MET A 29 -9.13 -26.96 0.64
N GLY A 30 -10.02 -26.00 0.35
CA GLY A 30 -10.10 -24.74 1.08
C GLY A 30 -8.95 -23.76 0.75
N MET A 31 -8.26 -23.93 -0.38
CA MET A 31 -7.04 -23.18 -0.71
C MET A 31 -6.86 -22.98 -2.22
N TYR A 32 -6.03 -22.02 -2.60
CA TYR A 32 -5.54 -21.86 -3.97
C TYR A 32 -4.61 -23.01 -4.37
N VAL A 33 -4.69 -23.42 -5.64
CA VAL A 33 -3.84 -24.50 -6.18
C VAL A 33 -2.47 -23.99 -6.66
N SER A 34 -2.30 -22.67 -6.75
CA SER A 34 -1.06 -21.99 -7.10
C SER A 34 -0.68 -21.00 -6.01
N GLN A 35 0.62 -20.76 -5.85
CA GLN A 35 1.11 -19.71 -4.95
C GLN A 35 0.60 -18.33 -5.37
N ASP A 36 0.45 -17.44 -4.39
CA ASP A 36 0.14 -16.03 -4.62
C ASP A 36 1.23 -15.39 -5.49
N PRO A 37 0.89 -14.84 -6.68
CA PRO A 37 1.84 -14.18 -7.56
C PRO A 37 2.57 -13.00 -6.92
N ILE A 38 1.98 -12.39 -5.88
CA ILE A 38 2.63 -11.30 -5.14
C ILE A 38 3.34 -11.77 -3.86
N GLY A 39 3.35 -13.07 -3.59
CA GLY A 39 4.09 -13.67 -2.48
C GLY A 39 3.64 -13.16 -1.12
N LEU A 40 4.61 -12.97 -0.20
CA LEU A 40 4.33 -12.45 1.15
C LEU A 40 3.82 -11.00 1.15
N ALA A 41 3.89 -10.29 0.02
CA ALA A 41 3.34 -8.93 -0.10
C ALA A 41 1.80 -8.90 0.02
N GLY A 42 1.12 -10.04 -0.15
CA GLY A 42 -0.33 -10.17 0.06
C GLY A 42 -0.80 -10.16 1.52
N ARG A 43 0.13 -10.02 2.49
CA ARG A 43 -0.16 -10.01 3.94
C ARG A 43 -0.86 -11.27 4.47
N ILE A 44 -0.90 -12.35 3.68
CA ILE A 44 -1.32 -13.69 4.08
C ILE A 44 -0.04 -14.54 4.19
N LEU A 45 0.26 -15.05 5.38
CA LEU A 45 1.45 -15.90 5.60
C LEU A 45 1.35 -17.22 4.82
N ASN A 46 0.13 -17.68 4.54
CA ASN A 46 -0.15 -18.82 3.68
C ASN A 46 -0.23 -18.37 2.22
N LEU A 47 0.83 -18.62 1.44
CA LEU A 47 0.92 -18.33 0.00
C LEU A 47 -0.17 -19.01 -0.85
N TYR A 48 -0.88 -19.99 -0.29
CA TYR A 48 -1.99 -20.68 -0.94
C TYR A 48 -3.34 -20.36 -0.28
N GLY A 49 -3.37 -19.51 0.75
CA GLY A 49 -4.59 -19.18 1.50
C GLY A 49 -5.53 -18.28 0.69
N TYR A 50 -6.84 -18.47 0.88
CA TYR A 50 -7.86 -17.60 0.28
C TYR A 50 -8.00 -16.28 1.05
N VAL A 51 -8.63 -16.34 2.23
CA VAL A 51 -8.74 -15.22 3.18
C VAL A 51 -8.69 -15.78 4.61
N ASP A 52 -8.38 -14.95 5.61
CA ASP A 52 -8.27 -15.40 7.02
C ASP A 52 -9.64 -15.72 7.63
N ASP A 53 -10.69 -15.00 7.22
CA ASP A 53 -12.07 -15.28 7.60
C ASP A 53 -13.01 -15.09 6.38
N THR A 54 -13.58 -16.19 5.90
CA THR A 54 -14.47 -16.21 4.72
C THR A 54 -15.81 -15.50 4.95
N ASN A 55 -16.18 -15.20 6.20
CA ASN A 55 -17.42 -14.51 6.54
C ASN A 55 -17.26 -12.99 6.56
N ALA A 56 -16.03 -12.49 6.71
CA ALA A 56 -15.74 -11.06 6.78
C ALA A 56 -14.90 -10.54 5.59
N TRP A 57 -14.24 -11.42 4.83
CA TRP A 57 -13.23 -11.04 3.83
C TRP A 57 -13.49 -11.72 2.47
N SER A 58 -13.10 -11.08 1.39
CA SER A 58 -13.20 -11.61 0.02
C SER A 58 -11.96 -11.24 -0.79
N ASP A 59 -11.34 -12.20 -1.47
CA ASP A 59 -10.22 -11.95 -2.38
C ASP A 59 -10.71 -11.85 -3.83
N ILE A 60 -11.34 -10.70 -4.14
CA ILE A 60 -11.99 -10.41 -5.44
C ILE A 60 -10.99 -10.47 -6.60
N PHE A 61 -9.71 -10.17 -6.34
CA PHE A 61 -8.65 -10.14 -7.35
C PHE A 61 -7.64 -11.26 -7.19
N GLY A 62 -7.78 -12.21 -6.27
CA GLY A 62 -6.76 -13.26 -6.11
C GLY A 62 -5.37 -12.73 -5.76
N LEU A 63 -5.25 -11.53 -5.17
CA LEU A 63 -3.96 -10.83 -4.99
C LEU A 63 -3.92 -10.00 -3.70
N ILE A 64 -5.00 -9.37 -3.23
CA ILE A 64 -4.96 -8.52 -2.03
C ILE A 64 -6.35 -8.47 -1.37
N LYS A 65 -6.39 -8.53 -0.03
CA LYS A 65 -7.57 -8.27 0.80
C LYS A 65 -8.00 -6.81 0.66
N PHE A 66 -9.12 -6.54 0.01
CA PHE A 66 -9.81 -5.24 0.06
C PHE A 66 -11.03 -5.39 0.97
N GLU A 67 -11.00 -4.77 2.16
CA GLU A 67 -12.24 -4.53 2.90
C GLU A 67 -13.04 -3.47 2.13
N THR A 68 -14.11 -3.87 1.46
CA THR A 68 -15.06 -2.94 0.84
C THR A 68 -15.89 -2.17 1.89
N ASN A 69 -15.73 -2.48 3.18
CA ASN A 69 -16.51 -1.95 4.31
C ASN A 69 -15.66 -1.62 5.56
N ASP A 70 -14.38 -1.30 5.41
CA ASP A 70 -13.59 -0.83 6.55
C ASP A 70 -14.14 0.54 7.03
N PRO A 71 -14.69 0.64 8.26
CA PRO A 71 -15.24 1.89 8.77
C PRO A 71 -14.18 2.98 8.93
N ASP A 72 -12.91 2.61 9.00
CA ASP A 72 -11.79 3.52 9.16
C ASP A 72 -11.21 4.00 7.83
N LEU A 73 -11.53 3.38 6.69
CA LEU A 73 -11.11 3.90 5.39
C LEU A 73 -11.84 5.18 5.02
N PHE A 74 -11.15 6.07 4.30
CA PHE A 74 -11.80 7.24 3.73
C PHE A 74 -12.83 6.82 2.68
N PRO A 75 -14.09 7.28 2.78
CA PRO A 75 -15.12 6.97 1.80
C PRO A 75 -14.80 7.67 0.48
N VAL A 76 -14.58 6.89 -0.58
CA VAL A 76 -14.27 7.40 -1.91
C VAL A 76 -15.51 7.52 -2.78
N THR A 77 -15.50 8.47 -3.71
CA THR A 77 -16.56 8.67 -4.70
C THR A 77 -15.98 8.80 -6.11
N GLY A 78 -16.72 8.34 -7.12
CA GLY A 78 -16.28 8.40 -8.51
C GLY A 78 -14.95 7.69 -8.73
N ASN A 79 -13.94 8.42 -9.21
CA ASN A 79 -12.60 7.88 -9.52
C ASN A 79 -11.59 8.04 -8.37
N GLN A 80 -12.04 8.42 -7.17
CA GLN A 80 -11.15 8.59 -6.02
C GLN A 80 -10.62 7.25 -5.52
N GLN A 81 -9.41 7.27 -4.97
CA GLN A 81 -8.75 6.10 -4.38
C GLN A 81 -8.26 6.42 -2.97
N ASN A 82 -8.67 5.65 -1.97
CA ASN A 82 -8.20 5.77 -0.59
C ASN A 82 -6.97 4.92 -0.31
N THR A 83 -6.54 4.12 -1.29
CA THR A 83 -5.32 3.32 -1.28
C THR A 83 -4.54 3.62 -2.55
N VAL A 84 -3.31 4.09 -2.44
CA VAL A 84 -2.49 4.50 -3.59
C VAL A 84 -1.04 4.08 -3.40
N THR A 85 -0.34 3.78 -4.49
CA THR A 85 1.11 3.56 -4.47
C THR A 85 1.82 4.88 -4.79
N ILE A 86 2.74 5.31 -3.94
CA ILE A 86 3.58 6.49 -4.20
C ILE A 86 5.06 6.12 -4.21
N LYS A 87 5.89 6.98 -4.81
CA LYS A 87 7.33 6.98 -4.53
C LYS A 87 7.63 7.76 -3.26
N MET A 88 8.39 7.18 -2.34
CA MET A 88 8.79 7.79 -1.08
C MET A 88 9.65 9.04 -1.31
N GLN A 89 9.24 10.16 -0.72
CA GLN A 89 9.82 11.49 -0.95
C GLN A 89 10.85 11.90 0.10
N GLY A 90 11.11 11.05 1.10
CA GLY A 90 11.99 11.33 2.23
C GLY A 90 11.34 12.21 3.31
N SER A 91 10.07 12.57 3.14
CA SER A 91 9.29 13.33 4.11
C SER A 91 7.80 13.00 4.02
N ARG A 92 7.17 12.77 5.18
CA ARG A 92 5.75 12.44 5.31
C ARG A 92 4.87 13.53 4.70
N GLY A 93 5.22 14.80 4.87
CA GLY A 93 4.45 15.91 4.29
C GLY A 93 4.45 15.90 2.75
N ARG A 94 5.57 15.50 2.14
CA ARG A 94 5.69 15.35 0.67
C ARG A 94 4.96 14.10 0.20
N ASP A 95 5.10 13.00 0.92
CA ASP A 95 4.36 11.76 0.65
C ASP A 95 2.85 11.97 0.67
N PHE A 96 2.34 12.63 1.70
CA PHE A 96 0.91 12.94 1.82
C PHE A 96 0.44 13.76 0.63
N THR A 97 1.27 14.70 0.17
CA THR A 97 0.96 15.51 -1.01
C THR A 97 0.94 14.69 -2.30
N ALA A 98 1.87 13.75 -2.45
CA ALA A 98 1.87 12.79 -3.57
C ALA A 98 0.65 11.88 -3.52
N ALA A 99 0.31 11.35 -2.34
CA ALA A 99 -0.83 10.47 -2.14
C ALA A 99 -2.16 11.18 -2.42
N TYR A 100 -2.38 12.40 -1.91
CA TYR A 100 -3.58 13.17 -2.24
C TYR A 100 -3.72 13.42 -3.75
N LYS A 101 -2.61 13.70 -4.43
CA LYS A 101 -2.60 13.91 -5.88
C LYS A 101 -2.98 12.62 -6.62
N GLU A 102 -2.34 11.50 -6.29
CA GLU A 102 -2.62 10.20 -6.91
C GLU A 102 -4.05 9.72 -6.64
N ALA A 103 -4.54 9.96 -5.43
CA ALA A 103 -5.86 9.58 -4.96
C ALA A 103 -7.01 10.36 -5.62
N GLY A 104 -6.74 11.52 -6.21
CA GLY A 104 -7.79 12.45 -6.63
C GLY A 104 -8.60 13.01 -5.45
N ILE A 105 -8.02 13.03 -4.24
CA ILE A 105 -8.70 13.48 -3.01
C ILE A 105 -8.15 14.84 -2.59
N SER A 106 -9.06 15.76 -2.26
CA SER A 106 -8.66 17.06 -1.71
C SER A 106 -8.28 16.94 -0.24
N ARG A 107 -7.24 17.64 0.21
CA ARG A 107 -6.85 17.65 1.63
C ARG A 107 -7.96 18.21 2.53
N LYS A 108 -8.79 19.12 2.00
CA LYS A 108 -9.92 19.72 2.73
C LYS A 108 -11.03 18.71 3.01
N SER A 109 -11.31 17.81 2.06
CA SER A 109 -12.34 16.77 2.22
C SER A 109 -11.91 15.65 3.19
N ALA A 110 -10.61 15.44 3.39
CA ALA A 110 -10.06 14.40 4.24
C ALA A 110 -9.82 14.85 5.71
N THR A 111 -10.65 15.76 6.22
CA THR A 111 -10.53 16.21 7.62
C THR A 111 -10.84 15.04 8.58
N GLY A 112 -9.97 14.79 9.56
CA GLY A 112 -10.10 13.64 10.47
C GLY A 112 -9.49 12.33 9.94
N TYR A 113 -8.82 12.39 8.79
CA TYR A 113 -8.11 11.27 8.19
C TYR A 113 -6.62 11.58 8.05
N THR A 114 -5.79 10.54 8.05
CA THR A 114 -4.36 10.61 7.83
C THR A 114 -3.91 9.50 6.90
N TRP A 115 -2.91 9.79 6.09
CA TRP A 115 -2.28 8.77 5.27
C TRP A 115 -1.37 7.92 6.13
N HIS A 116 -1.59 6.61 6.10
CA HIS A 116 -0.76 5.60 6.73
C HIS A 116 0.16 4.96 5.68
N HIS A 117 1.42 4.74 6.03
CA HIS A 117 2.40 4.04 5.19
C HIS A 117 2.36 2.54 5.51
N ASN A 118 2.00 1.71 4.53
CA ASN A 118 2.03 0.26 4.72
C ASN A 118 3.47 -0.26 4.79
N ASP A 119 3.66 -1.46 5.34
CA ASP A 119 4.97 -2.10 5.51
C ASP A 119 5.45 -2.80 4.23
N ASP A 120 5.48 -2.08 3.10
CA ASP A 120 5.72 -2.62 1.76
C ASP A 120 6.70 -1.78 0.91
N PHE A 121 7.65 -1.10 1.57
CA PHE A 121 8.67 -0.32 0.88
C PHE A 121 9.50 -1.18 -0.07
N ASN A 122 9.50 -0.82 -1.34
CA ASN A 122 10.37 -1.40 -2.36
C ASN A 122 11.58 -0.48 -2.60
N PRO A 123 12.80 -0.86 -2.18
CA PRO A 123 13.99 -0.03 -2.32
C PRO A 123 14.52 0.07 -3.76
N ILE A 124 14.05 -0.78 -4.69
CA ILE A 124 14.45 -0.71 -6.11
C ILE A 124 13.65 0.38 -6.82
N THR A 125 12.33 0.41 -6.60
CA THR A 125 11.43 1.36 -7.27
C THR A 125 11.21 2.63 -6.45
N GLY A 126 11.53 2.59 -5.15
CA GLY A 126 11.26 3.63 -4.18
C GLY A 126 9.81 3.71 -3.74
N THR A 127 9.00 2.70 -4.01
CA THR A 127 7.55 2.78 -3.83
C THR A 127 7.06 2.20 -2.50
N CYS A 128 5.98 2.74 -1.98
CA CYS A 128 5.19 2.12 -0.90
C CYS A 128 3.69 2.37 -1.13
N THR A 129 2.85 1.53 -0.54
CA THR A 129 1.41 1.75 -0.50
C THR A 129 1.05 2.67 0.65
N MET A 130 0.17 3.63 0.36
CA MET A 130 -0.42 4.52 1.35
C MET A 130 -1.93 4.34 1.41
N VAL A 131 -2.45 4.30 2.63
CA VAL A 131 -3.88 4.13 2.89
C VAL A 131 -4.41 5.31 3.70
N LEU A 132 -5.49 5.93 3.25
CA LEU A 132 -6.13 7.06 3.93
C LEU A 132 -7.13 6.52 4.95
N VAL A 133 -6.76 6.62 6.23
CA VAL A 133 -7.49 6.04 7.36
C VAL A 133 -7.90 7.10 8.38
N ARG A 134 -8.96 6.86 9.15
CA ARG A 134 -9.40 7.74 10.25
C ARG A 134 -8.27 7.90 11.26
N THR A 135 -8.00 9.15 11.66
CA THR A 135 -6.91 9.47 12.60
C THR A 135 -7.13 8.85 13.98
N GLU A 136 -8.38 8.84 14.47
CA GLU A 136 -8.74 8.27 15.78
C GLU A 136 -9.10 6.78 15.75
N GLY A 137 -9.09 6.16 14.56
CA GLY A 137 -9.38 4.74 14.37
C GLY A 137 -8.11 3.89 14.37
N ARG A 138 -8.05 2.94 13.43
CA ARG A 138 -6.93 2.03 13.15
C ARG A 138 -5.54 2.67 13.22
N HIS A 139 -5.37 3.91 12.74
CA HIS A 139 -4.08 4.62 12.81
C HIS A 139 -3.51 4.78 14.24
N LYS A 140 -4.38 4.82 15.25
CA LYS A 140 -3.99 4.95 16.67
C LYS A 140 -3.49 3.65 17.27
N TYR A 141 -3.95 2.51 16.76
CA TYR A 141 -3.72 1.18 17.35
C TYR A 141 -2.75 0.32 16.52
N GLU A 142 -2.46 0.69 15.28
CA GLU A 142 -1.49 0.00 14.45
C GLU A 142 -0.04 0.35 14.83
N SER A 143 0.81 -0.68 14.88
CA SER A 143 2.24 -0.55 15.10
C SER A 143 2.88 0.38 14.06
N HIS A 144 3.67 1.35 14.51
CA HIS A 144 4.39 2.31 13.64
C HIS A 144 5.62 1.69 12.92
N THR A 145 5.63 0.38 12.69
CA THR A 145 6.55 -0.34 11.81
C THR A 145 5.96 -0.36 10.41
N GLY A 146 6.21 0.69 9.63
CA GLY A 146 5.75 0.78 8.23
C GLY A 146 6.89 1.16 7.29
N ALA A 147 6.58 1.40 6.01
CA ALA A 147 7.56 1.73 4.97
C ALA A 147 8.55 2.85 5.36
N VAL A 148 8.14 3.80 6.21
CA VAL A 148 9.05 4.81 6.76
C VAL A 148 10.20 4.18 7.56
N LYS A 149 9.92 3.18 8.40
CA LYS A 149 10.94 2.46 9.16
C LYS A 149 11.83 1.64 8.23
N GLN A 150 11.25 0.92 7.27
CA GLN A 150 11.99 0.16 6.25
C GLN A 150 12.94 1.07 5.43
N PHE A 151 12.47 2.25 5.00
CA PHE A 151 13.32 3.25 4.36
C PHE A 151 14.48 3.68 5.27
N GLN A 152 14.21 4.00 6.53
CA GLN A 152 15.26 4.46 7.45
C GLN A 152 16.33 3.39 7.68
N ASP A 153 15.91 2.12 7.78
CA ASP A 153 16.81 1.00 8.04
C ASP A 153 17.65 0.65 6.82
N LEU A 154 17.08 0.71 5.62
CA LEU A 154 17.78 0.42 4.37
C LEU A 154 18.65 1.58 3.88
N MET A 155 18.17 2.82 4.00
CA MET A 155 18.83 4.00 3.45
C MET A 155 19.71 4.72 4.48
N GLY A 156 19.66 4.34 5.77
CA GLY A 156 20.49 4.92 6.83
C GLY A 156 20.15 6.37 7.17
N HIS A 157 18.99 6.88 6.74
CA HIS A 157 18.57 8.26 6.94
C HIS A 157 17.23 8.34 7.63
N LYS A 158 17.17 9.04 8.77
CA LYS A 158 15.91 9.33 9.46
C LYS A 158 14.95 10.07 8.52
N TYR A 159 13.70 9.63 8.48
CA TYR A 159 12.67 10.25 7.65
C TYR A 159 12.31 11.65 8.16
N ASP A 160 11.76 12.50 7.28
CA ASP A 160 11.53 13.94 7.54
C ASP A 160 12.82 14.75 7.77
N THR A 161 13.97 14.22 7.33
CA THR A 161 15.22 14.97 7.33
C THR A 161 15.63 15.37 5.93
N ARG A 162 16.47 16.41 5.84
CA ARG A 162 17.05 16.83 4.56
C ARG A 162 17.80 15.69 3.87
N ALA A 163 18.50 14.85 4.63
CA ALA A 163 19.25 13.71 4.12
C ALA A 163 18.33 12.69 3.44
N ALA A 164 17.21 12.32 4.07
CA ALA A 164 16.23 11.44 3.45
C ALA A 164 15.65 12.02 2.15
N VAL A 165 15.41 13.33 2.09
CA VAL A 165 14.95 13.99 0.85
C VAL A 165 16.04 14.05 -0.22
N VAL A 166 17.32 14.23 0.16
CA VAL A 166 18.46 14.09 -0.78
C VAL A 166 18.50 12.66 -1.32
N GLU A 167 18.32 11.67 -0.46
CA GLU A 167 18.38 10.26 -0.85
C GLU A 167 17.26 9.90 -1.83
N SER A 168 16.01 10.27 -1.53
CA SER A 168 14.92 10.14 -2.51
C SER A 168 15.22 10.89 -3.82
N GLN A 169 16.01 11.97 -3.79
CA GLN A 169 16.41 12.70 -4.99
C GLN A 169 17.51 11.96 -5.77
N SER A 170 18.54 11.43 -5.10
CA SER A 170 19.65 10.70 -5.74
C SER A 170 19.13 9.45 -6.45
N GLN A 171 18.13 8.79 -5.86
CA GLN A 171 17.45 7.63 -6.43
C GLN A 171 16.43 7.97 -7.53
N GLY A 172 16.17 9.26 -7.80
CA GLY A 172 15.20 9.69 -8.81
C GLY A 172 13.72 9.51 -8.41
N TRP A 173 13.44 9.41 -7.12
CA TRP A 173 12.08 9.23 -6.57
C TRP A 173 11.40 10.56 -6.25
N LEU A 174 12.18 11.62 -6.04
CA LEU A 174 11.66 12.92 -5.64
C LEU A 174 10.79 13.55 -6.74
N MET A 175 9.53 13.82 -6.40
CA MET A 175 8.60 14.60 -7.20
C MET A 175 8.66 16.07 -6.79
N GLY A 176 8.62 16.97 -7.78
CA GLY A 176 8.52 18.41 -7.57
C GLY A 176 9.86 19.11 -7.28
N ARG A 177 9.81 20.22 -6.51
CA ARG A 177 10.95 21.12 -6.33
C ARG A 177 12.13 20.42 -5.63
N LYS A 178 13.29 20.49 -6.28
CA LYS A 178 14.58 20.09 -5.71
C LYS A 178 14.87 20.95 -4.47
N PRO A 179 15.33 20.36 -3.36
CA PRO A 179 15.68 21.14 -2.19
C PRO A 179 16.88 22.05 -2.49
N SER A 180 16.95 23.23 -1.88
CA SER A 180 18.01 24.20 -2.16
C SER A 180 19.39 23.67 -1.76
N GLU A 181 20.38 23.88 -2.62
CA GLU A 181 21.80 23.74 -2.27
C GLU A 181 22.18 24.88 -1.32
N LYS A 182 22.80 24.58 -0.18
CA LYS A 182 23.46 25.63 0.60
C LYS A 182 24.75 26.01 -0.13
N LYS A 183 24.98 27.30 -0.35
CA LYS A 183 26.32 27.83 -0.64
C LYS A 183 27.23 27.41 0.51
N ASN A 184 28.29 26.65 0.22
CA ASN A 184 29.32 26.32 1.21
C ASN A 184 30.02 27.60 1.65
N SER A 185 29.60 28.21 2.76
CA SER A 185 30.27 29.33 3.38
C SER A 185 31.33 28.84 4.37
N TYR A 186 32.38 28.15 3.90
CA TYR A 186 33.62 27.96 4.66
C TYR A 186 34.78 27.69 3.67
N GLN A 187 35.28 28.76 3.06
CA GLN A 187 36.71 28.86 2.78
C GLN A 187 37.29 29.78 3.85
N LYS A 188 37.85 29.18 4.92
CA LYS A 188 38.82 29.87 5.76
C LYS A 188 40.09 29.98 4.93
N THR A 189 40.36 31.17 4.41
CA THR A 189 41.71 31.56 4.03
C THR A 189 42.52 31.69 5.32
N SER A 190 43.56 30.87 5.45
CA SER A 190 44.74 31.18 6.26
C SER A 190 45.87 31.51 5.31
#